data_AF-A0A7R9HI74-F1
#
_entry.id   AF-A0A7R9HI74-F1
#
_cell.length_a   1.000
_cell.length_b   1.000
_cell.length_c   1.000
_cell.angle_alpha   90.00
_cell.angle_beta   90.00
_cell.angle_gamma   90.00
#
_symmetry.space_group_name_H-M   'P 1'
#
loop_
_entity.id
_entity.type
_entity.pdbx_description
1 polymer ?
#
loop_
_entity_poly.entity_id
_entity_poly.type
_entity_poly.pdbx_seq_one_letter_code
_entity_poly.pdbx_strand_id
1 'polypeptide(L)'
;MGPKKKGKGSKLARMTEEEKARYLQHRAAIEEEARRRKQQLIATFMKNKLKKEEAFTRLNLAKINQQWRQILRSIKSQELRQELEHLWTSFEHLLEVKQDVINSLLHDLEDAEEQYNKGLRYHTEMIDQLLALHERRLSKLHDSYVSERVELINNANNLTGDLSEKAVLSEDYLKTIIYLLETNDEKDRAVSLAAHAGRMDDVRNNTLAECEVLQTEKEYSMERLWRFFHEVLLDYAASTEPRRAHYAKLKARDAEHTVAIAHQAQRVNYLQEQVVRSLKAQMITLKESGEQKVLELKAEREECVKYFWGLRRHLSKGQELDKEKLTRMTVQSNRVIKRLESVLAKGDQILKLSTLCRKYETEQEKIVPFECLNVMTESEKAGVDPSNVEHHISEEAFHYSKLDNFWQRYNQAYLERAALSVHHEALKMENQQLQGALKHYLSNVTLGPHEAAALPLPVARPGTSVRKKQHVTFLPVTGVTPADRKKQRPVTCIEASTSIAVRQLRRSSKLQF
;
A
#
# COMPACT_ATOMS: atom_id res chain seq x y z
N MET A 1 -82.61 -95.15 63.37
CA MET A 1 -83.68 -96.01 62.80
C MET A 1 -83.41 -96.12 61.30
N GLY A 2 -82.54 -96.98 60.78
CA GLY A 2 -82.61 -98.45 60.66
C GLY A 2 -82.85 -98.79 59.15
N PRO A 3 -82.26 -99.83 58.51
CA PRO A 3 -81.62 -101.01 59.07
C PRO A 3 -80.18 -101.34 58.57
N LYS A 4 -79.47 -102.14 59.35
CA LYS A 4 -78.25 -102.89 58.97
C LYS A 4 -78.58 -103.89 57.84
N LYS A 5 -77.74 -103.99 56.80
CA LYS A 5 -77.74 -105.14 55.89
C LYS A 5 -76.43 -105.91 55.96
N LYS A 6 -76.64 -107.21 56.20
CA LYS A 6 -75.71 -108.32 56.42
C LYS A 6 -74.69 -108.50 55.29
N GLY A 7 -73.54 -109.02 55.67
CA GLY A 7 -72.50 -109.49 54.76
C GLY A 7 -73.03 -110.52 53.77
N LYS A 8 -72.54 -110.42 52.53
CA LYS A 8 -72.56 -111.53 51.58
C LYS A 8 -71.20 -112.22 51.66
N GLY A 9 -71.22 -113.38 52.30
CA GLY A 9 -70.11 -114.30 52.35
C GLY A 9 -69.63 -114.70 50.96
N SER A 10 -68.32 -114.93 50.91
CA SER A 10 -67.56 -115.71 49.95
C SER A 10 -68.41 -116.46 48.90
N LYS A 11 -68.54 -115.85 47.72
CA LYS A 11 -68.88 -116.57 46.48
C LYS A 11 -67.72 -117.42 45.96
N LEU A 12 -66.52 -117.35 46.58
CA LEU A 12 -65.39 -118.16 46.18
C LEU A 12 -65.48 -119.59 46.71
N ALA A 13 -66.06 -119.86 47.87
CA ALA A 13 -65.99 -121.19 48.50
C ALA A 13 -66.79 -122.31 47.81
N ARG A 14 -67.46 -122.04 46.69
CA ARG A 14 -68.38 -122.97 45.99
C ARG A 14 -68.07 -123.14 44.50
N MET A 15 -66.86 -122.79 44.10
CA MET A 15 -66.39 -122.75 42.72
C MET A 15 -65.05 -123.50 42.63
N THR A 16 -64.78 -124.20 41.53
CA THR A 16 -63.50 -124.92 41.30
C THR A 16 -62.32 -123.93 41.30
N GLU A 17 -61.09 -124.39 41.56
CA GLU A 17 -59.92 -123.50 41.73
C GLU A 17 -59.68 -122.53 40.56
N GLU A 18 -60.06 -122.92 39.34
CA GLU A 18 -60.01 -122.06 38.15
C GLU A 18 -60.99 -120.87 38.18
N GLU A 19 -62.16 -121.05 38.79
CA GLU A 19 -63.21 -120.03 38.86
C GLU A 19 -62.92 -118.97 39.94
N LYS A 20 -62.25 -119.37 41.05
CA LYS A 20 -61.73 -118.44 42.06
C LYS A 20 -60.62 -117.56 41.51
N ALA A 21 -59.69 -118.13 40.74
CA ALA A 21 -58.61 -117.40 40.10
C ALA A 21 -59.16 -116.38 39.09
N ARG A 22 -60.14 -116.78 38.27
CA ARG A 22 -60.83 -115.85 37.34
C ARG A 22 -61.58 -114.75 38.07
N TYR A 23 -62.22 -115.01 39.21
CA TYR A 23 -62.92 -113.96 39.97
C TYR A 23 -61.95 -112.97 40.61
N LEU A 24 -60.83 -113.43 41.17
CA LEU A 24 -59.80 -112.55 41.73
C LEU A 24 -59.08 -111.76 40.62
N GLN A 25 -58.82 -112.36 39.47
CA GLN A 25 -58.32 -111.68 38.28
C GLN A 25 -59.32 -110.65 37.75
N HIS A 26 -60.61 -110.99 37.70
CA HIS A 26 -61.67 -110.07 37.28
C HIS A 26 -61.84 -108.91 38.27
N ARG A 27 -61.68 -109.15 39.58
CA ARG A 27 -61.71 -108.10 40.60
C ARG A 27 -60.46 -107.21 40.56
N ALA A 28 -59.28 -107.79 40.38
CA ALA A 28 -58.03 -107.05 40.19
C ALA A 28 -58.07 -106.23 38.89
N ALA A 29 -58.62 -106.79 37.80
CA ALA A 29 -58.83 -106.09 36.54
C ALA A 29 -59.82 -104.92 36.70
N ILE A 30 -60.93 -105.11 37.43
CA ILE A 30 -61.86 -104.01 37.73
C ILE A 30 -61.20 -102.92 38.57
N GLU A 31 -60.39 -103.28 39.57
CA GLU A 31 -59.74 -102.31 40.44
C GLU A 31 -58.59 -101.57 39.73
N GLU A 32 -57.84 -102.27 38.88
CA GLU A 32 -56.82 -101.69 38.02
C GLU A 32 -57.45 -100.81 36.93
N GLU A 33 -58.57 -101.22 36.33
CA GLU A 33 -59.38 -100.38 35.45
C GLU A 33 -59.93 -99.16 36.18
N ALA A 34 -60.37 -99.30 37.43
CA ALA A 34 -60.83 -98.16 38.23
C ALA A 34 -59.68 -97.20 38.57
N ARG A 35 -58.47 -97.70 38.86
CA ARG A 35 -57.26 -96.87 39.01
C ARG A 35 -56.88 -96.19 37.71
N ARG A 36 -56.89 -96.90 36.58
CA ARG A 36 -56.62 -96.34 35.25
C ARG A 36 -57.65 -95.28 34.88
N ARG A 37 -58.93 -95.50 35.14
CA ARG A 37 -60.00 -94.50 34.94
C ARG A 37 -59.80 -93.27 35.82
N LYS A 38 -59.42 -93.43 37.08
CA LYS A 38 -59.08 -92.30 37.98
C LYS A 38 -57.84 -91.54 37.49
N GLN A 39 -56.79 -92.24 37.09
CA GLN A 39 -55.57 -91.64 36.53
C GLN A 39 -55.84 -90.93 35.21
N GLN A 40 -56.67 -91.50 34.33
CA GLN A 40 -57.12 -90.87 33.08
C GLN A 40 -57.97 -89.63 33.37
N LEU A 41 -58.83 -89.64 34.40
CA LEU A 41 -59.61 -88.48 34.80
C LEU A 41 -58.70 -87.35 35.31
N ILE A 42 -57.68 -87.67 36.11
CA ILE A 42 -56.69 -86.70 36.59
C ILE A 42 -55.85 -86.16 35.43
N ALA A 43 -55.39 -87.02 34.52
CA ALA A 43 -54.59 -86.62 33.36
C ALA A 43 -55.39 -85.74 32.39
N THR A 44 -56.66 -86.06 32.14
CA THR A 44 -57.55 -85.23 31.31
C THR A 44 -57.86 -83.90 31.97
N PHE A 45 -58.08 -83.89 33.29
CA PHE A 45 -58.23 -82.64 34.06
C PHE A 45 -56.96 -81.77 33.98
N MET A 46 -55.78 -82.34 34.21
CA MET A 46 -54.50 -81.62 34.12
C MET A 46 -54.25 -81.10 32.69
N LYS A 47 -54.52 -81.90 31.66
CA LYS A 47 -54.40 -81.48 30.26
C LYS A 47 -55.35 -80.33 29.92
N ASN A 48 -56.59 -80.37 30.43
CA ASN A 48 -57.55 -79.28 30.23
C ASN A 48 -57.18 -78.02 31.01
N LYS A 49 -56.61 -78.17 32.22
CA LYS A 49 -56.09 -77.05 32.99
C LYS A 49 -54.89 -76.40 32.29
N LEU A 50 -53.93 -77.20 31.81
CA LEU A 50 -52.79 -76.72 31.03
C LEU A 50 -53.23 -75.99 29.75
N LYS A 51 -54.18 -76.55 28.98
CA LYS A 51 -54.71 -75.87 27.79
C LYS A 51 -55.37 -74.53 28.11
N LYS A 52 -56.08 -74.44 29.25
CA LYS A 52 -56.68 -73.17 29.70
C LYS A 52 -55.60 -72.16 30.08
N GLU A 53 -54.59 -72.58 30.85
CA GLU A 53 -53.44 -71.74 31.19
C GLU A 53 -52.66 -71.30 29.94
N GLU A 54 -52.44 -72.18 28.96
CA GLU A 54 -51.83 -71.86 27.67
C GLU A 54 -52.65 -70.85 26.86
N ALA A 55 -53.98 -70.99 26.85
CA ALA A 55 -54.85 -70.02 26.20
C ALA A 55 -54.83 -68.65 26.93
N PHE A 56 -54.85 -68.65 28.26
CA PHE A 56 -54.77 -67.42 29.07
C PHE A 56 -53.41 -66.74 28.94
N THR A 57 -52.31 -67.49 28.94
CA THR A 57 -50.96 -66.94 28.72
C THR A 57 -50.82 -66.34 27.32
N ARG A 58 -51.32 -66.99 26.26
CA ARG A 58 -51.32 -66.39 24.90
C ARG A 58 -52.13 -65.10 24.85
N LEU A 59 -53.32 -65.09 25.45
CA LEU A 59 -54.18 -63.92 25.48
C LEU A 59 -53.58 -62.78 26.31
N ASN A 60 -52.98 -63.09 27.46
CA ASN A 60 -52.28 -62.13 28.31
C ASN A 60 -51.03 -61.59 27.62
N LEU A 61 -50.25 -62.42 26.93
CA LEU A 61 -49.10 -61.99 26.12
C LEU A 61 -49.55 -61.02 25.02
N ALA A 62 -50.63 -61.32 24.30
CA ALA A 62 -51.15 -60.43 23.27
C ALA A 62 -51.63 -59.09 23.83
N LYS A 63 -52.31 -59.09 25.00
CA LYS A 63 -52.72 -57.88 25.71
C LYS A 63 -51.52 -57.04 26.16
N ILE A 64 -50.53 -57.67 26.79
CA ILE A 64 -49.30 -57.03 27.24
C ILE A 64 -48.54 -56.44 26.04
N ASN A 65 -48.39 -57.19 24.95
CA ASN A 65 -47.74 -56.69 23.73
C ASN A 65 -48.50 -55.52 23.10
N GLN A 66 -49.83 -55.53 23.12
CA GLN A 66 -50.63 -54.42 22.62
C GLN A 66 -50.44 -53.16 23.49
N GLN A 67 -50.41 -53.32 24.81
CA GLN A 67 -50.11 -52.22 25.74
C GLN A 67 -48.70 -51.68 25.52
N TRP A 68 -47.69 -52.55 25.40
CA TRP A 68 -46.32 -52.14 25.09
C TRP A 68 -46.20 -51.43 23.74
N ARG A 69 -46.91 -51.89 22.70
CA ARG A 69 -46.93 -51.21 21.40
C ARG A 69 -47.54 -49.80 21.51
N GLN A 70 -48.59 -49.63 22.31
CA GLN A 70 -49.19 -48.31 22.54
C GLN A 70 -48.20 -47.39 23.27
N ILE A 71 -47.59 -47.87 24.35
CA ILE A 71 -46.60 -47.12 25.15
C ILE A 71 -45.37 -46.77 24.30
N LEU A 72 -44.80 -47.73 23.56
CA LEU A 72 -43.62 -47.49 22.72
C LEU A 72 -43.93 -46.55 21.57
N ARG A 73 -45.11 -46.63 20.96
CA ARG A 73 -45.52 -45.66 19.93
C ARG A 73 -45.70 -44.26 20.51
N SER A 74 -46.32 -44.13 21.68
CA SER A 74 -46.49 -42.81 22.29
C SER A 74 -45.14 -42.16 22.62
N ILE A 75 -44.21 -42.95 23.19
CA ILE A 75 -42.85 -42.49 23.48
C ILE A 75 -42.14 -42.13 22.17
N LYS A 76 -42.13 -43.02 21.16
CA LYS A 76 -41.42 -42.76 19.91
C LYS A 76 -42.00 -41.58 19.13
N SER A 77 -43.32 -41.39 19.15
CA SER A 77 -43.95 -40.21 18.54
C SER A 77 -43.61 -38.92 19.27
N GLN A 78 -43.39 -38.94 20.59
CA GLN A 78 -42.90 -37.78 21.34
C GLN A 78 -41.43 -37.49 21.02
N GLU A 79 -40.57 -38.50 21.01
CA GLU A 79 -39.16 -38.36 20.60
C GLU A 79 -39.03 -37.76 19.19
N LEU A 80 -39.77 -38.30 18.21
CA LEU A 80 -39.72 -37.80 16.83
C LEU A 80 -40.20 -36.34 16.71
N ARG A 81 -41.16 -35.92 17.54
CA ARG A 81 -41.60 -34.51 17.56
C ARG A 81 -40.51 -33.61 18.14
N GLN A 82 -39.89 -34.03 19.22
CA GLN A 82 -38.77 -33.29 19.82
C GLN A 82 -37.59 -33.20 18.85
N GLU A 83 -37.23 -34.28 18.18
CA GLU A 83 -36.19 -34.29 17.14
C GLU A 83 -36.55 -33.32 15.99
N LEU A 84 -37.80 -33.32 15.52
CA LEU A 84 -38.27 -32.38 14.50
C LEU A 84 -38.20 -30.92 14.96
N GLU A 85 -38.54 -30.64 16.22
CA GLU A 85 -38.50 -29.31 16.80
C GLU A 85 -37.05 -28.81 16.98
N HIS A 86 -36.14 -29.69 17.43
CA HIS A 86 -34.70 -29.40 17.45
C HIS A 86 -34.13 -29.17 16.05
N LEU A 87 -34.55 -29.97 15.06
CA LEU A 87 -34.13 -29.78 13.68
C LEU A 87 -34.64 -28.45 13.13
N TRP A 88 -35.91 -28.13 13.40
CA TRP A 88 -36.55 -26.88 12.98
C TRP A 88 -35.84 -25.66 13.54
N THR A 89 -35.61 -25.62 14.85
CA THR A 89 -34.88 -24.53 15.52
C THR A 89 -33.44 -24.40 15.03
N SER A 90 -32.76 -25.53 14.77
CA SER A 90 -31.43 -25.51 14.15
C SER A 90 -31.45 -24.96 12.73
N PHE A 91 -32.50 -25.24 11.95
CA PHE A 91 -32.66 -24.71 10.59
C PHE A 91 -32.96 -23.20 10.62
N GLU A 92 -33.83 -22.74 11.52
CA GLU A 92 -34.08 -21.30 11.70
C GLU A 92 -32.80 -20.56 12.07
N HIS A 93 -32.05 -21.06 13.04
CA HIS A 93 -30.78 -20.45 13.41
C HIS A 93 -29.77 -20.45 12.25
N LEU A 94 -29.69 -21.55 11.48
CA LEU A 94 -28.83 -21.60 10.30
C LEU A 94 -29.27 -20.57 9.25
N LEU A 95 -30.57 -20.40 9.03
CA LEU A 95 -31.11 -19.40 8.10
C LEU A 95 -30.79 -17.98 8.56
N GLU A 96 -30.94 -17.68 9.84
CA GLU A 96 -30.56 -16.38 10.42
C GLU A 96 -29.08 -16.09 10.22
N VAL A 97 -28.19 -17.03 10.58
CA VAL A 97 -26.75 -16.86 10.39
C VAL A 97 -26.40 -16.67 8.91
N LYS A 98 -27.06 -17.40 8.00
CA LYS A 98 -26.85 -17.21 6.57
C LYS A 98 -27.38 -15.86 6.10
N GLN A 99 -28.51 -15.40 6.61
CA GLN A 99 -29.06 -14.09 6.29
C GLN A 99 -28.16 -12.96 6.79
N ASP A 100 -27.58 -13.09 7.98
CA ASP A 100 -26.62 -12.14 8.53
C ASP A 100 -25.34 -12.08 7.68
N VAL A 101 -24.84 -13.23 7.24
CA VAL A 101 -23.69 -13.29 6.31
C VAL A 101 -24.05 -12.64 4.98
N ILE A 102 -25.24 -12.89 4.42
CA ILE A 102 -25.70 -12.23 3.18
C ILE A 102 -25.77 -10.71 3.38
N ASN A 103 -26.37 -10.24 4.47
CA ASN A 103 -26.49 -8.81 4.77
C ASN A 103 -25.12 -8.15 4.94
N SER A 104 -24.18 -8.81 5.63
CA SER A 104 -22.80 -8.33 5.77
C SER A 104 -22.11 -8.23 4.40
N LEU A 105 -22.26 -9.26 3.55
CA LEU A 105 -21.67 -9.25 2.21
C LEU A 105 -22.29 -8.19 1.31
N LEU A 106 -23.60 -7.91 1.44
CA LEU A 106 -24.26 -6.82 0.73
C LEU A 106 -23.71 -5.47 1.18
N HIS A 107 -23.52 -5.27 2.49
CA HIS A 107 -22.93 -4.04 3.01
C HIS A 107 -21.46 -3.86 2.56
N ASP A 108 -20.66 -4.92 2.60
CA ASP A 108 -19.28 -4.90 2.09
C ASP A 108 -19.23 -4.55 0.58
N LEU A 109 -20.23 -4.99 -0.18
CA LEU A 109 -20.36 -4.69 -1.61
C LEU A 109 -20.75 -3.23 -1.83
N GLU A 110 -21.70 -2.70 -1.07
CA GLU A 110 -22.07 -1.28 -1.08
C GLU A 110 -20.88 -0.38 -0.71
N ASP A 111 -20.12 -0.74 0.33
CA ASP A 111 -18.91 -0.02 0.74
C ASP A 111 -17.82 -0.05 -0.33
N ALA A 112 -17.60 -1.21 -0.97
CA ALA A 112 -16.65 -1.34 -2.06
C ALA A 112 -17.06 -0.51 -3.29
N GLU A 113 -18.36 -0.48 -3.61
CA GLU A 113 -18.89 0.34 -4.69
C GLU A 113 -18.76 1.84 -4.38
N GLU A 114 -19.06 2.25 -3.14
CA GLU A 114 -18.90 3.65 -2.72
C GLU A 114 -17.43 4.09 -2.77
N GLN A 115 -16.50 3.23 -2.33
CA GLN A 115 -15.06 3.47 -2.44
C GLN A 115 -14.62 3.58 -3.90
N TYR A 116 -15.09 2.69 -4.77
CA TYR A 116 -14.81 2.76 -6.21
C TYR A 116 -15.32 4.06 -6.82
N ASN A 117 -16.57 4.43 -6.53
CA ASN A 117 -17.18 5.66 -7.02
C ASN A 117 -16.47 6.92 -6.52
N LYS A 118 -16.05 6.95 -5.24
CA LYS A 118 -15.21 8.03 -4.69
C LYS A 118 -13.87 8.10 -5.42
N GLY A 119 -13.18 6.96 -5.59
CA GLY A 119 -11.91 6.89 -6.30
C GLY A 119 -12.01 7.38 -7.75
N LEU A 120 -13.07 6.99 -8.46
CA LEU A 120 -13.35 7.46 -9.82
C LEU A 120 -13.60 8.97 -9.86
N ARG A 121 -14.42 9.51 -8.94
CA ARG A 121 -14.68 10.95 -8.86
C ARG A 121 -13.40 11.74 -8.63
N TYR A 122 -12.57 11.33 -7.65
CA TYR A 122 -11.29 11.99 -7.39
C TYR A 122 -10.34 11.92 -8.59
N HIS A 123 -10.29 10.78 -9.29
CA HIS A 123 -9.46 10.65 -10.48
C HIS A 123 -9.93 11.57 -11.61
N THR A 124 -11.24 11.65 -11.87
CA THR A 124 -11.82 12.57 -12.86
C THR A 124 -11.54 14.02 -12.48
N GLU A 125 -11.75 14.41 -11.23
CA GLU A 125 -11.42 15.77 -10.74
C GLU A 125 -9.93 16.10 -10.91
N MET A 126 -9.04 15.14 -10.66
CA MET A 126 -7.60 15.32 -10.87
C MET A 126 -7.26 15.52 -12.35
N ILE A 127 -7.91 14.76 -13.25
CA ILE A 127 -7.77 14.94 -14.70
C ILE A 127 -8.27 16.33 -15.11
N ASP A 128 -9.42 16.77 -14.60
CA ASP A 128 -9.96 18.10 -14.91
C ASP A 128 -9.03 19.22 -14.44
N GLN A 129 -8.45 19.09 -13.24
CA GLN A 129 -7.42 20.02 -12.75
C GLN A 129 -6.18 20.03 -13.65
N LEU A 130 -5.72 18.85 -14.11
CA LEU A 130 -4.59 18.74 -15.02
C LEU A 130 -4.90 19.38 -16.38
N LEU A 131 -6.09 19.15 -16.92
CA LEU A 131 -6.56 19.77 -18.16
C LEU A 131 -6.61 21.30 -18.01
N ALA A 132 -7.18 21.82 -16.94
CA ALA A 132 -7.23 23.27 -16.67
C ALA A 132 -5.82 23.89 -16.56
N LEU A 133 -4.86 23.19 -15.95
CA LEU A 133 -3.46 23.63 -15.91
C LEU A 133 -2.83 23.66 -17.31
N HIS A 134 -3.10 22.64 -18.13
CA HIS A 134 -2.62 22.60 -19.51
C HIS A 134 -3.26 23.66 -20.39
N GLU A 135 -4.56 23.90 -20.27
CA GLU A 135 -5.27 24.97 -20.96
C GLU A 135 -4.69 26.34 -20.58
N ARG A 136 -4.47 26.60 -19.28
CA ARG A 136 -3.83 27.85 -18.84
C ARG A 136 -2.42 28.00 -19.40
N ARG A 137 -1.64 26.91 -19.46
CA ARG A 137 -0.30 26.93 -20.04
C ARG A 137 -0.35 27.20 -21.55
N LEU A 138 -1.28 26.57 -22.26
CA LEU A 138 -1.49 26.76 -23.69
C LEU A 138 -1.94 28.18 -24.01
N SER A 139 -2.88 28.74 -23.23
CA SER A 139 -3.31 30.14 -23.35
C SER A 139 -2.15 31.10 -23.15
N LYS A 140 -1.34 30.94 -22.09
CA LYS A 140 -0.14 31.77 -21.89
C LYS A 140 0.85 31.67 -23.04
N LEU A 141 1.08 30.47 -23.57
CA LEU A 141 1.96 30.26 -24.70
C LEU A 141 1.40 30.92 -25.96
N HIS A 142 0.10 30.78 -26.19
CA HIS A 142 -0.60 31.44 -27.29
C HIS A 142 -0.51 32.97 -27.19
N ASP A 143 -0.76 33.53 -26.02
CA ASP A 143 -0.67 34.98 -25.78
C ASP A 143 0.76 35.49 -26.01
N SER A 144 1.78 34.77 -25.54
CA SER A 144 3.19 35.12 -25.79
C SER A 144 3.53 35.08 -27.28
N TYR A 145 3.06 34.07 -28.00
CA TYR A 145 3.26 33.94 -29.44
C TYR A 145 2.55 35.06 -30.21
N VAL A 146 1.31 35.40 -29.83
CA VAL A 146 0.56 36.48 -30.45
C VAL A 146 1.25 37.82 -30.20
N SER A 147 1.73 38.08 -28.98
CA SER A 147 2.50 39.29 -28.64
C SER A 147 3.76 39.39 -29.48
N GLU A 148 4.58 38.34 -29.51
CA GLU A 148 5.82 38.30 -30.28
C GLU A 148 5.55 38.50 -31.78
N ARG A 149 4.51 37.85 -32.31
CA ARG A 149 4.08 38.04 -33.71
C ARG A 149 3.70 39.49 -33.99
N VAL A 150 2.95 40.14 -33.11
CA VAL A 150 2.54 41.54 -33.28
C VAL A 150 3.76 42.47 -33.20
N GLU A 151 4.67 42.24 -32.26
CA GLU A 151 5.92 42.99 -32.14
C GLU A 151 6.78 42.85 -33.40
N LEU A 152 6.94 41.63 -33.93
CA LEU A 152 7.69 41.40 -35.17
C LEU A 152 7.05 42.11 -36.38
N ILE A 153 5.71 42.07 -36.50
CA ILE A 153 4.99 42.79 -37.56
C ILE A 153 5.19 44.29 -37.42
N ASN A 154 5.06 44.85 -36.21
CA ASN A 154 5.27 46.28 -35.97
C ASN A 154 6.71 46.70 -36.28
N ASN A 155 7.70 45.90 -35.87
CA ASN A 155 9.11 46.15 -36.17
C ASN A 155 9.36 46.12 -37.68
N ALA A 156 8.81 45.14 -38.40
CA ALA A 156 8.90 45.07 -39.84
C ALA A 156 8.28 46.30 -40.51
N ASN A 157 7.07 46.70 -40.08
CA ASN A 157 6.39 47.88 -40.60
C ASN A 157 7.18 49.17 -40.34
N ASN A 158 7.72 49.35 -39.14
CA ASN A 158 8.57 50.49 -38.78
C ASN A 158 9.83 50.54 -39.64
N LEU A 159 10.53 49.41 -39.80
CA LEU A 159 11.71 49.32 -40.66
C LEU A 159 11.37 49.63 -42.12
N THR A 160 10.24 49.15 -42.63
CA THR A 160 9.80 49.50 -43.99
C THR A 160 9.45 50.98 -44.12
N GLY A 161 8.87 51.59 -43.09
CA GLY A 161 8.60 53.02 -43.02
C GLY A 161 9.88 53.84 -43.05
N ASP A 162 10.84 53.53 -42.17
CA ASP A 162 12.15 54.20 -42.09
C ASP A 162 12.94 54.06 -43.39
N LEU A 163 12.92 52.89 -44.02
CA LEU A 163 13.57 52.66 -45.32
C LEU A 163 12.89 53.48 -46.42
N SER A 164 11.56 53.55 -46.42
CA SER A 164 10.81 54.38 -47.36
C SER A 164 11.12 55.86 -47.18
N GLU A 165 11.15 56.37 -45.94
CA GLU A 165 11.48 57.77 -45.66
C GLU A 165 12.91 58.11 -46.10
N LYS A 166 13.88 57.25 -45.77
CA LYS A 166 15.27 57.42 -46.23
C LYS A 166 15.39 57.36 -47.74
N ALA A 167 14.64 56.47 -48.40
CA ALA A 167 14.61 56.39 -49.86
C ALA A 167 14.10 57.69 -50.47
N VAL A 168 12.98 58.24 -49.97
CA VAL A 168 12.43 59.53 -50.42
C VAL A 168 13.41 60.68 -50.19
N LEU A 169 14.00 60.78 -49.00
CA LEU A 169 15.01 61.82 -48.70
C LEU A 169 16.23 61.71 -49.63
N SER A 170 16.70 60.50 -49.92
CA SER A 170 17.81 60.28 -50.84
C SER A 170 17.44 60.64 -52.28
N GLU A 171 16.20 60.35 -52.70
CA GLU A 171 15.68 60.71 -54.00
C GLU A 171 15.60 62.23 -54.16
N ASP A 172 15.08 62.94 -53.17
CA ASP A 172 15.00 64.41 -53.18
C ASP A 172 16.38 65.08 -53.14
N TYR A 173 17.31 64.51 -52.38
CA TYR A 173 18.72 64.94 -52.39
C TYR A 173 19.35 64.78 -53.78
N LEU A 174 19.15 63.62 -54.43
CA LEU A 174 19.64 63.37 -55.78
C LEU A 174 19.00 64.30 -56.80
N LYS A 175 17.68 64.54 -56.72
CA LYS A 175 16.99 65.53 -57.56
C LYS A 175 17.59 66.92 -57.40
N THR A 176 17.92 67.32 -56.17
CA THR A 176 18.56 68.61 -55.89
C THR A 176 19.96 68.69 -56.52
N ILE A 177 20.76 67.63 -56.41
CA ILE A 177 22.07 67.56 -57.08
C ILE A 177 21.91 67.65 -58.59
N ILE A 178 20.98 66.89 -59.18
CA ILE A 178 20.71 66.92 -60.63
C ILE A 178 20.37 68.34 -61.07
N TYR A 179 19.47 69.03 -60.36
CA TYR A 179 19.12 70.41 -60.65
C TYR A 179 20.33 71.37 -60.55
N LEU A 180 21.18 71.21 -59.54
CA LEU A 180 22.40 72.02 -59.39
C LEU A 180 23.42 71.74 -60.51
N LEU A 181 23.53 70.48 -60.96
CA LEU A 181 24.37 70.11 -62.10
C LEU A 181 23.82 70.71 -63.40
N GLU A 182 22.51 70.58 -63.65
CA GLU A 182 21.86 71.15 -64.84
C GLU A 182 22.03 72.68 -64.91
N THR A 183 21.86 73.38 -63.78
CA THR A 183 22.04 74.84 -63.73
C THR A 183 23.51 75.26 -63.86
N ASN A 184 24.47 74.46 -63.39
CA ASN A 184 25.88 74.71 -63.64
C ASN A 184 26.26 74.42 -65.09
N ASP A 185 25.77 73.32 -65.67
CA ASP A 185 25.93 73.00 -67.08
C ASP A 185 25.36 74.11 -67.97
N GLU A 186 24.22 74.70 -67.61
CA GLU A 186 23.66 75.88 -68.31
C GLU A 186 24.59 77.10 -68.23
N LYS A 187 25.17 77.39 -67.05
CA LYS A 187 26.15 78.47 -66.89
C LYS A 187 27.42 78.20 -67.69
N ASP A 188 27.95 76.98 -67.64
CA ASP A 188 29.14 76.58 -68.38
C ASP A 188 28.91 76.62 -69.89
N ARG A 189 27.71 76.23 -70.35
CA ARG A 189 27.26 76.43 -71.74
C ARG A 189 27.21 77.92 -72.08
N ALA A 190 26.66 78.77 -71.22
CA ALA A 190 26.59 80.21 -71.45
C ALA A 190 28.00 80.85 -71.51
N VAL A 191 28.91 80.48 -70.61
CA VAL A 191 30.31 80.92 -70.62
C VAL A 191 31.02 80.42 -71.88
N SER A 192 30.82 79.16 -72.26
CA SER A 192 31.40 78.58 -73.48
C SER A 192 30.91 79.29 -74.74
N LEU A 193 29.62 79.64 -74.80
CA LEU A 193 29.02 80.43 -75.88
C LEU A 193 29.56 81.88 -75.88
N ALA A 194 29.69 82.52 -74.72
CA ALA A 194 30.26 83.85 -74.59
C ALA A 194 31.75 83.87 -74.99
N ALA A 195 32.53 82.86 -74.58
CA ALA A 195 33.92 82.68 -74.99
C ALA A 195 34.05 82.35 -76.48
N HIS A 196 33.09 81.61 -77.05
CA HIS A 196 33.02 81.42 -78.50
C HIS A 196 32.71 82.73 -79.24
N ALA A 197 31.75 83.52 -78.75
CA ALA A 197 31.43 84.84 -79.29
C ALA A 197 32.64 85.79 -79.18
N GLY A 198 33.31 85.83 -78.03
CA GLY A 198 34.56 86.58 -77.84
C GLY A 198 35.65 86.14 -78.80
N ARG A 199 35.85 84.83 -79.02
CA ARG A 199 36.79 84.33 -80.04
C ARG A 199 36.38 84.73 -81.46
N MET A 200 35.09 84.75 -81.77
CA MET A 200 34.59 85.23 -83.08
C MET A 200 34.83 86.73 -83.25
N ASP A 201 34.62 87.53 -82.20
CA ASP A 201 34.91 88.96 -82.20
C ASP A 201 36.42 89.24 -82.24
N ASP A 202 37.25 88.44 -81.57
CA ASP A 202 38.71 88.51 -81.66
C ASP A 202 39.19 88.16 -83.06
N VAL A 203 38.63 87.12 -83.70
CA VAL A 203 38.92 86.80 -85.10
C VAL A 203 38.46 87.94 -86.01
N ARG A 204 37.27 88.51 -85.79
CA ARG A 204 36.77 89.66 -86.54
C ARG A 204 37.67 90.89 -86.36
N ASN A 205 38.08 91.17 -85.13
CA ASN A 205 38.98 92.26 -84.77
C ASN A 205 40.38 92.01 -85.32
N ASN A 206 40.86 90.77 -85.36
CA ASN A 206 42.11 90.41 -86.02
C ASN A 206 42.01 90.60 -87.53
N THR A 207 40.90 90.21 -88.17
CA THR A 207 40.70 90.49 -89.61
C THR A 207 40.57 91.99 -89.88
N LEU A 208 39.96 92.76 -88.97
CA LEU A 208 39.94 94.22 -89.01
C LEU A 208 41.34 94.80 -88.80
N ALA A 209 42.11 94.27 -87.85
CA ALA A 209 43.48 94.65 -87.60
C ALA A 209 44.40 94.27 -88.76
N GLU A 210 44.16 93.16 -89.47
CA GLU A 210 44.86 92.82 -90.71
C GLU A 210 44.49 93.80 -91.84
N CYS A 211 43.22 94.22 -91.93
CA CYS A 211 42.80 95.32 -92.81
C CYS A 211 43.46 96.65 -92.41
N GLU A 212 43.55 96.96 -91.12
CA GLU A 212 44.24 98.14 -90.59
C GLU A 212 45.76 98.01 -90.74
N VAL A 213 46.35 96.81 -90.73
CA VAL A 213 47.77 96.55 -91.00
C VAL A 213 48.06 96.81 -92.48
N LEU A 214 47.17 96.38 -93.38
CA LEU A 214 47.25 96.73 -94.80
C LEU A 214 47.05 98.23 -95.05
N GLN A 215 46.24 98.90 -94.21
CA GLN A 215 46.04 100.35 -94.23
C GLN A 215 47.27 101.08 -93.66
N THR A 216 47.85 100.57 -92.57
CA THR A 216 49.04 101.11 -91.92
C THR A 216 50.32 100.77 -92.67
N GLU A 217 50.41 99.74 -93.51
CA GLU A 217 51.52 99.58 -94.46
C GLU A 217 51.55 100.76 -95.45
N LYS A 218 50.37 101.29 -95.82
CA LYS A 218 50.25 102.50 -96.64
C LYS A 218 50.54 103.76 -95.84
N GLU A 219 50.12 103.84 -94.58
CA GLU A 219 50.46 104.95 -93.66
C GLU A 219 51.92 104.89 -93.14
N TYR A 220 52.58 103.73 -93.16
CA TYR A 220 53.96 103.47 -92.73
C TYR A 220 54.98 104.05 -93.70
N SER A 221 54.61 104.18 -94.98
CA SER A 221 55.35 105.02 -95.92
C SER A 221 55.34 106.50 -95.52
N MET A 222 54.27 106.94 -94.83
CA MET A 222 54.01 108.31 -94.38
C MET A 222 54.66 108.60 -93.02
N GLU A 223 54.60 107.67 -92.08
CA GLU A 223 55.17 107.78 -90.74
C GLU A 223 56.69 107.50 -90.68
N ARG A 224 57.27 106.83 -91.68
CA ARG A 224 58.73 106.67 -91.79
C ARG A 224 59.46 108.02 -91.96
N LEU A 225 58.76 109.03 -92.46
CA LEU A 225 59.25 110.42 -92.54
C LEU A 225 59.13 111.17 -91.20
N TRP A 226 58.23 110.75 -90.31
CA TRP A 226 57.91 111.45 -89.05
C TRP A 226 58.69 110.89 -87.84
N ARG A 227 59.01 109.58 -87.85
CA ARG A 227 59.88 108.92 -86.87
C ARG A 227 61.36 109.32 -86.93
N PHE A 228 61.78 110.11 -87.92
CA PHE A 228 63.14 110.66 -87.92
C PHE A 228 63.31 111.75 -86.86
N PHE A 229 62.22 112.42 -86.47
CA PHE A 229 62.29 113.46 -85.47
C PHE A 229 61.91 112.94 -84.08
N HIS A 230 62.95 112.54 -83.37
CA HIS A 230 63.28 113.38 -82.23
C HIS A 230 62.58 113.09 -80.88
N GLU A 231 61.57 112.23 -80.79
CA GLU A 231 61.15 111.70 -79.48
C GLU A 231 61.95 110.43 -79.11
N VAL A 232 63.25 110.54 -79.37
CA VAL A 232 64.36 109.70 -78.93
C VAL A 232 64.48 109.68 -77.40
N LEU A 233 63.84 110.56 -76.65
CA LEU A 233 64.35 110.90 -75.32
C LEU A 233 63.35 110.78 -74.17
N LEU A 234 62.07 110.50 -74.40
CA LEU A 234 61.04 110.52 -73.34
C LEU A 234 60.55 109.15 -72.83
N ASP A 235 60.54 108.10 -73.65
CA ASP A 235 59.92 106.81 -73.27
C ASP A 235 60.74 105.92 -72.30
N TYR A 236 62.04 106.15 -72.14
CA TYR A 236 62.84 105.38 -71.18
C TYR A 236 62.44 105.69 -69.72
N ALA A 237 62.03 106.93 -69.43
CA ALA A 237 61.69 107.39 -68.09
C ALA A 237 60.32 106.90 -67.59
N ALA A 238 59.38 106.59 -68.49
CA ALA A 238 58.01 106.17 -68.15
C ALA A 238 57.88 104.67 -67.75
N SER A 239 58.88 103.84 -68.06
CA SER A 239 58.75 102.37 -68.00
C SER A 239 58.91 101.73 -66.60
N THR A 240 59.35 102.46 -65.57
CA THR A 240 59.73 101.88 -64.26
C THR A 240 58.81 102.17 -63.06
N GLU A 241 57.77 103.00 -63.21
CA GLU A 241 56.91 103.43 -62.10
C GLU A 241 55.79 102.44 -61.65
N PRO A 242 55.02 101.79 -62.54
CA PRO A 242 53.80 101.04 -62.15
C PRO A 242 54.08 99.72 -61.39
N ARG A 243 55.26 99.11 -61.56
CA ARG A 243 55.66 97.89 -60.83
C ARG A 243 55.89 98.12 -59.33
N ARG A 244 56.34 99.32 -58.93
CA ARG A 244 56.54 99.67 -57.51
C ARG A 244 55.22 99.87 -56.77
N ALA A 245 54.19 100.40 -57.45
CA ALA A 245 52.86 100.63 -56.87
C ALA A 245 52.07 99.32 -56.60
N HIS A 246 52.24 98.29 -57.44
CA HIS A 246 51.56 97.00 -57.25
C HIS A 246 52.09 96.21 -56.04
N TYR A 247 53.41 96.24 -55.80
CA TYR A 247 54.03 95.55 -54.65
C TYR A 247 53.60 96.17 -53.31
N ALA A 248 53.42 97.49 -53.26
CA ALA A 248 52.95 98.19 -52.07
C ALA A 248 51.51 97.79 -51.68
N LYS A 249 50.61 97.55 -52.66
CA LYS A 249 49.24 97.09 -52.40
C LYS A 249 49.20 95.64 -51.89
N LEU A 250 50.06 94.77 -52.39
CA LEU A 250 50.12 93.36 -51.95
C LEU A 250 50.59 93.25 -50.49
N LYS A 251 51.61 94.04 -50.11
CA LYS A 251 52.14 94.06 -48.74
C LYS A 251 51.11 94.55 -47.69
N ALA A 252 50.21 95.46 -48.07
CA ALA A 252 49.14 95.92 -47.19
C ALA A 252 48.08 94.85 -46.94
N ARG A 253 47.68 94.08 -47.97
CA ARG A 253 46.71 92.98 -47.82
C ARG A 253 47.24 91.84 -46.96
N ASP A 254 48.52 91.49 -47.08
CA ASP A 254 49.13 90.47 -46.22
C ASP A 254 49.09 90.86 -44.74
N ALA A 255 49.31 92.14 -44.42
CA ALA A 255 49.19 92.66 -43.06
C ALA A 255 47.76 92.54 -42.52
N GLU A 256 46.74 92.86 -43.32
CA GLU A 256 45.33 92.68 -42.93
C GLU A 256 44.97 91.21 -42.72
N HIS A 257 45.44 90.31 -43.59
CA HIS A 257 45.19 88.88 -43.48
C HIS A 257 45.85 88.26 -42.24
N THR A 258 47.07 88.69 -41.86
CA THR A 258 47.71 88.20 -40.62
C THR A 258 46.94 88.55 -39.36
N VAL A 259 46.37 89.76 -39.27
CA VAL A 259 45.53 90.18 -38.13
C VAL A 259 44.21 89.39 -38.08
N ALA A 260 43.57 89.15 -39.23
CA ALA A 260 42.35 88.35 -39.31
C ALA A 260 42.57 86.88 -38.90
N ILE A 261 43.71 86.28 -39.30
CA ILE A 261 44.08 84.91 -38.92
C ILE A 261 44.29 84.82 -37.40
N ALA A 262 44.95 85.79 -36.78
CA ALA A 262 45.17 85.81 -35.33
C ALA A 262 43.85 85.88 -34.54
N HIS A 263 42.92 86.72 -34.96
CA HIS A 263 41.59 86.82 -34.34
C HIS A 263 40.78 85.52 -34.49
N GLN A 264 40.82 84.90 -35.67
CA GLN A 264 40.13 83.63 -35.90
C GLN A 264 40.73 82.48 -35.07
N ALA A 265 42.06 82.43 -34.89
CA ALA A 265 42.71 81.43 -34.04
C ALA A 265 42.28 81.56 -32.56
N GLN A 266 42.16 82.78 -32.05
CA GLN A 266 41.66 83.02 -30.69
C GLN A 266 40.20 82.57 -30.52
N ARG A 267 39.35 82.85 -31.51
CA ARG A 267 37.95 82.40 -31.51
C ARG A 267 37.83 80.87 -31.54
N VAL A 268 38.68 80.20 -32.33
CA VAL A 268 38.71 78.72 -32.38
C VAL A 268 39.12 78.15 -31.03
N ASN A 269 40.18 78.68 -30.38
CA ASN A 269 40.62 78.21 -29.07
C ASN A 269 39.53 78.39 -27.99
N TYR A 270 38.83 79.52 -27.99
CA TYR A 270 37.73 79.77 -27.05
C TYR A 270 36.59 78.75 -27.22
N LEU A 271 36.17 78.48 -28.45
CA LEU A 271 35.12 77.49 -28.73
C LEU A 271 35.58 76.06 -28.38
N GLN A 272 36.84 75.72 -28.66
CA GLN A 272 37.42 74.43 -28.28
C GLN A 272 37.42 74.23 -26.75
N GLU A 273 37.81 75.25 -25.98
CA GLU A 273 37.77 75.17 -24.51
C GLU A 273 36.34 74.97 -23.98
N GLN A 274 35.35 75.65 -24.55
CA GLN A 274 33.95 75.48 -24.14
C GLN A 274 33.42 74.08 -24.43
N VAL A 275 33.68 73.54 -25.62
CA VAL A 275 33.26 72.17 -26.00
C VAL A 275 33.97 71.12 -25.14
N VAL A 276 35.27 71.30 -24.88
CA VAL A 276 36.02 70.37 -24.01
C VAL A 276 35.48 70.41 -22.57
N ARG A 277 35.12 71.58 -22.04
CA ARG A 277 34.52 71.70 -20.70
C ARG A 277 33.14 71.04 -20.64
N SER A 278 32.26 71.25 -21.62
CA SER A 278 30.93 70.65 -21.63
C SER A 278 30.97 69.11 -21.76
N LEU A 279 31.83 68.58 -22.63
CA LEU A 279 32.02 67.14 -22.79
C LEU A 279 32.62 66.49 -21.53
N LYS A 280 33.58 67.15 -20.87
CA LYS A 280 34.13 66.67 -19.59
C LYS A 280 33.07 66.63 -18.49
N ALA A 281 32.23 67.66 -18.40
CA ALA A 281 31.13 67.69 -17.43
C ALA A 281 30.11 66.56 -17.70
N GLN A 282 29.71 66.35 -18.96
CA GLN A 282 28.83 65.23 -19.35
C GLN A 282 29.46 63.86 -19.04
N MET A 283 30.77 63.70 -19.26
CA MET A 283 31.46 62.44 -18.97
C MET A 283 31.46 62.14 -17.46
N ILE A 284 31.65 63.15 -16.62
CA ILE A 284 31.61 62.99 -15.15
C ILE A 284 30.20 62.61 -14.70
N THR A 285 29.16 63.30 -15.17
CA THR A 285 27.77 62.98 -14.78
C THR A 285 27.32 61.59 -15.28
N LEU A 286 27.72 61.20 -16.49
CA LEU A 286 27.50 59.84 -17.00
C LEU A 286 28.22 58.79 -16.16
N LYS A 287 29.44 59.06 -15.72
CA LYS A 287 30.21 58.15 -14.88
C LYS A 287 29.58 58.00 -13.48
N GLU A 288 29.22 59.11 -12.84
CA GLU A 288 28.59 59.11 -11.52
C GLU A 288 27.23 58.41 -11.54
N SER A 289 26.38 58.68 -12.55
CA SER A 289 25.10 57.99 -12.70
C SER A 289 25.26 56.49 -13.03
N GLY A 290 26.31 56.12 -13.76
CA GLY A 290 26.67 54.71 -13.98
C GLY A 290 27.11 54.00 -12.71
N GLU A 291 27.97 54.63 -11.90
CA GLU A 291 28.44 54.10 -10.62
C GLU A 291 27.30 53.94 -9.61
N GLN A 292 26.37 54.90 -9.54
CA GLN A 292 25.17 54.83 -8.71
C GLN A 292 24.29 53.64 -9.09
N LYS A 293 23.98 53.46 -10.38
CA LYS A 293 23.20 52.31 -10.86
C LYS A 293 23.87 50.98 -10.54
N VAL A 294 25.20 50.90 -10.66
CA VAL A 294 25.95 49.69 -10.30
C VAL A 294 25.87 49.40 -8.81
N LEU A 295 25.87 50.42 -7.95
CA LEU A 295 25.71 50.24 -6.51
C LEU A 295 24.30 49.77 -6.14
N GLU A 296 23.27 50.35 -6.74
CA GLU A 296 21.86 49.93 -6.56
C GLU A 296 21.65 48.47 -6.97
N LEU A 297 22.10 48.08 -8.17
CA LEU A 297 21.99 46.70 -8.66
C LEU A 297 22.78 45.71 -7.79
N LYS A 298 23.91 46.12 -7.20
CA LYS A 298 24.66 45.30 -6.24
C LYS A 298 23.87 45.11 -4.95
N ALA A 299 23.23 46.16 -4.42
CA ALA A 299 22.41 46.08 -3.22
C ALA A 299 21.19 45.16 -3.43
N GLU A 300 20.48 45.30 -4.54
CA GLU A 300 19.36 44.43 -4.92
C GLU A 300 19.81 42.98 -5.06
N ARG A 301 20.95 42.73 -5.71
CA ARG A 301 21.53 41.38 -5.83
C ARG A 301 21.82 40.79 -4.45
N GLU A 302 22.43 41.55 -3.55
CA GLU A 302 22.74 41.08 -2.20
C GLU A 302 21.48 40.75 -1.40
N GLU A 303 20.43 41.56 -1.54
CA GLU A 303 19.13 41.30 -0.94
C GLU A 303 18.49 40.03 -1.49
N CYS A 304 18.44 39.85 -2.81
CA CYS A 304 17.96 38.61 -3.44
C CYS A 304 18.75 37.38 -2.98
N VAL A 305 20.08 37.51 -2.84
CA VAL A 305 20.94 36.43 -2.35
C VAL A 305 20.61 36.09 -0.89
N LYS A 306 20.39 37.09 -0.02
CA LYS A 306 19.95 36.86 1.37
C LYS A 306 18.61 36.12 1.41
N TYR A 307 17.62 36.54 0.61
CA TYR A 307 16.34 35.84 0.51
C TYR A 307 16.50 34.39 0.00
N PHE A 308 17.32 34.17 -1.03
CA PHE A 308 17.59 32.84 -1.56
C PHE A 308 18.20 31.91 -0.50
N TRP A 309 19.20 32.37 0.25
CA TRP A 309 19.80 31.57 1.31
C TRP A 309 18.85 31.33 2.49
N GLY A 310 17.99 32.31 2.81
CA GLY A 310 16.90 32.14 3.77
C GLY A 310 15.97 31.01 3.34
N LEU A 311 15.45 31.08 2.11
CA LEU A 311 14.56 30.06 1.55
C LEU A 311 15.23 28.69 1.47
N ARG A 312 16.50 28.64 1.05
CA ARG A 312 17.26 27.39 0.99
C ARG A 312 17.46 26.77 2.37
N ARG A 313 17.70 27.58 3.41
CA ARG A 313 17.77 27.10 4.80
C ARG A 313 16.43 26.54 5.26
N HIS A 314 15.32 27.22 4.96
CA HIS A 314 13.97 26.72 5.27
C HIS A 314 13.68 25.39 4.55
N LEU A 315 14.02 25.28 3.27
CA LEU A 315 13.87 24.06 2.49
C LEU A 315 14.70 22.92 3.07
N SER A 316 15.98 23.15 3.37
CA SER A 316 16.85 22.13 3.98
C SER A 316 16.30 21.66 5.34
N LYS A 317 15.85 22.59 6.20
CA LYS A 317 15.25 22.24 7.49
C LYS A 317 13.95 21.45 7.32
N GLY A 318 13.10 21.80 6.34
CA GLY A 318 11.90 21.02 6.00
C GLY A 318 12.24 19.60 5.57
N GLN A 319 13.21 19.45 4.66
CA GLN A 319 13.68 18.14 4.20
C GLN A 319 14.25 17.28 5.33
N GLU A 320 14.96 17.87 6.30
CA GLU A 320 15.45 17.15 7.47
C GLU A 320 14.31 16.66 8.36
N LEU A 321 13.33 17.52 8.67
CA LEU A 321 12.16 17.15 9.47
C LEU A 321 11.33 16.05 8.80
N ASP A 322 11.15 16.12 7.48
CA ASP A 322 10.39 15.10 6.76
C ASP A 322 11.14 13.76 6.72
N LYS A 323 12.47 13.78 6.58
CA LYS A 323 13.30 12.57 6.73
C LYS A 323 13.19 11.98 8.14
N GLU A 324 13.21 12.80 9.18
CA GLU A 324 13.05 12.34 10.56
C GLU A 324 11.66 11.74 10.81
N LYS A 325 10.60 12.36 10.30
CA LYS A 325 9.24 11.82 10.41
C LYS A 325 9.10 10.49 9.66
N LEU A 326 9.61 10.43 8.44
CA LEU A 326 9.57 9.21 7.63
C LEU A 326 10.33 8.08 8.31
N THR A 327 11.55 8.33 8.77
CA THR A 327 12.36 7.31 9.47
C THR A 327 11.67 6.83 10.75
N ARG A 328 11.08 7.73 11.55
CA ARG A 328 10.31 7.37 12.74
C ARG A 328 9.10 6.50 12.41
N MET A 329 8.32 6.90 11.41
CA MET A 329 7.15 6.14 10.96
C MET A 329 7.54 4.76 10.44
N THR A 330 8.59 4.65 9.62
CA THR A 330 9.09 3.37 9.11
C THR A 330 9.57 2.45 10.23
N VAL A 331 10.29 2.98 11.23
CA VAL A 331 10.74 2.18 12.39
C VAL A 331 9.56 1.69 13.21
N GLN A 332 8.58 2.56 13.48
CA GLN A 332 7.38 2.18 14.24
C GLN A 332 6.54 1.15 13.48
N SER A 333 6.30 1.35 12.18
CA SER A 333 5.59 0.41 11.33
C SER A 333 6.28 -0.95 11.31
N ASN A 334 7.59 -1.01 11.04
CA ASN A 334 8.36 -2.25 11.08
C ASN A 334 8.33 -2.94 12.45
N ARG A 335 8.30 -2.17 13.55
CA ARG A 335 8.16 -2.74 14.90
C ARG A 335 6.79 -3.38 15.12
N VAL A 336 5.73 -2.74 14.62
CA VAL A 336 4.36 -3.29 14.70
C VAL A 336 4.24 -4.53 13.82
N ILE A 337 4.76 -4.50 12.59
CA ILE A 337 4.76 -5.65 11.68
C ILE A 337 5.45 -6.84 12.34
N LYS A 338 6.67 -6.67 12.87
CA LYS A 338 7.39 -7.74 13.58
C LYS A 338 6.63 -8.28 14.78
N ARG A 339 5.91 -7.42 15.52
CA ARG A 339 5.08 -7.85 16.65
C ARG A 339 3.90 -8.69 16.17
N LEU A 340 3.23 -8.28 15.10
CA LEU A 340 2.12 -9.02 14.49
C LEU A 340 2.59 -10.36 13.92
N GLU A 341 3.71 -10.40 13.21
CA GLU A 341 4.35 -11.64 12.74
C GLU A 341 4.66 -12.60 13.90
N SER A 342 5.16 -12.08 15.03
CA SER A 342 5.39 -12.91 16.22
C SER A 342 4.09 -13.45 16.82
N VAL A 343 2.99 -12.68 16.80
CA VAL A 343 1.68 -13.15 17.28
C VAL A 343 1.12 -14.20 16.33
N LEU A 344 1.23 -13.99 15.01
CA LEU A 344 0.84 -14.97 14.00
C LEU A 344 1.62 -16.29 14.17
N ALA A 345 2.94 -16.22 14.35
CA ALA A 345 3.76 -17.40 14.58
C ALA A 345 3.35 -18.19 15.83
N LYS A 346 2.98 -17.48 16.93
CA LYS A 346 2.43 -18.12 18.13
C LYS A 346 1.05 -18.74 17.88
N GLY A 347 0.17 -18.04 17.15
CA GLY A 347 -1.13 -18.57 16.74
C GLY A 347 -1.00 -19.84 15.90
N ASP A 348 -0.13 -19.84 14.90
CA ASP A 348 0.18 -21.01 14.07
C ASP A 348 0.73 -22.16 14.89
N GLN A 349 1.60 -21.87 15.88
CA GLN A 349 2.12 -22.90 16.77
C GLN A 349 1.02 -23.52 17.63
N ILE A 350 0.08 -22.71 18.15
CA ILE A 350 -1.09 -23.19 18.90
C ILE A 350 -1.99 -24.06 18.00
N LEU A 351 -2.25 -23.64 16.76
CA LEU A 351 -3.03 -24.43 15.80
C LEU A 351 -2.34 -25.76 15.44
N LYS A 352 -1.02 -25.74 15.22
CA LYS A 352 -0.22 -26.95 14.99
C LYS A 352 -0.24 -27.90 16.20
N LEU A 353 -0.13 -27.37 17.41
CA LEU A 353 -0.24 -28.17 18.63
C LEU A 353 -1.66 -28.73 18.79
N SER A 354 -2.69 -27.93 18.58
CA SER A 354 -4.09 -28.37 18.62
C SER A 354 -4.37 -29.50 17.64
N THR A 355 -3.93 -29.36 16.38
CA THR A 355 -4.08 -30.41 15.36
C THR A 355 -3.29 -31.68 15.68
N LEU A 356 -2.12 -31.56 16.32
CA LEU A 356 -1.33 -32.71 16.77
C LEU A 356 -1.99 -33.41 17.97
N CYS A 357 -2.45 -32.65 18.97
CA CYS A 357 -3.20 -33.18 20.12
C CYS A 357 -4.49 -33.87 19.68
N ARG A 358 -5.23 -33.31 18.71
CA ARG A 358 -6.47 -33.88 18.17
C ARG A 358 -6.30 -35.27 17.54
N LYS A 359 -5.09 -35.68 17.17
CA LYS A 359 -4.81 -37.06 16.71
C LYS A 359 -4.90 -38.10 17.82
N TYR A 360 -4.62 -37.70 19.07
CA TYR A 360 -4.60 -38.59 20.24
C TYR A 360 -5.91 -38.57 21.03
N GLU A 361 -6.84 -37.69 20.66
CA GLU A 361 -8.19 -37.64 21.23
C GLU A 361 -9.03 -38.83 20.76
N THR A 362 -9.89 -39.33 21.64
CA THR A 362 -10.83 -40.40 21.29
C THR A 362 -11.93 -39.89 20.35
N GLU A 363 -12.60 -40.79 19.62
CA GLU A 363 -13.72 -40.39 18.75
C GLU A 363 -14.84 -39.71 19.54
N GLN A 364 -15.08 -40.13 20.79
CA GLN A 364 -16.05 -39.49 21.69
C GLN A 364 -15.66 -38.03 22.00
N GLU A 365 -14.40 -37.78 22.35
CA GLU A 365 -13.90 -36.43 22.64
C GLU A 365 -13.81 -35.53 21.38
N LYS A 366 -13.71 -36.11 20.17
CA LYS A 366 -13.72 -35.36 18.91
C LYS A 366 -15.12 -34.95 18.47
N ILE A 367 -16.09 -35.83 18.67
CA ILE A 367 -17.49 -35.63 18.30
C ILE A 367 -18.15 -34.69 19.30
N VAL A 368 -17.85 -34.86 20.61
CA VAL A 368 -18.36 -33.95 21.63
C VAL A 368 -17.27 -33.47 22.61
N PRO A 369 -16.52 -32.43 22.22
CA PRO A 369 -15.41 -31.92 23.02
C PRO A 369 -15.79 -31.29 24.36
N PHE A 370 -17.06 -30.94 24.59
CA PHE A 370 -17.50 -30.08 25.71
C PHE A 370 -18.76 -30.62 26.43
N GLU A 371 -19.08 -31.91 26.32
CA GLU A 371 -20.39 -32.45 26.71
C GLU A 371 -20.64 -32.60 28.24
N CYS A 372 -19.65 -32.33 29.09
CA CYS A 372 -19.82 -32.48 30.54
C CYS A 372 -20.63 -31.37 31.23
N LEU A 373 -21.27 -30.45 30.50
CA LEU A 373 -22.04 -29.37 31.13
C LEU A 373 -23.46 -29.75 31.58
N ASN A 374 -24.04 -30.87 31.13
CA ASN A 374 -25.44 -31.19 31.45
C ASN A 374 -25.64 -32.04 32.72
N VAL A 375 -24.57 -32.37 33.45
CA VAL A 375 -24.67 -33.20 34.69
C VAL A 375 -24.20 -32.47 35.95
N MET A 376 -23.83 -31.19 35.86
CA MET A 376 -23.75 -30.35 37.06
C MET A 376 -25.13 -29.86 37.42
N THR A 377 -25.78 -30.61 38.32
CA THR A 377 -26.99 -30.23 39.05
C THR A 377 -26.96 -28.75 39.45
N GLU A 378 -28.12 -28.09 39.38
CA GLU A 378 -28.41 -26.69 39.75
C GLU A 378 -27.93 -26.26 41.17
N SER A 379 -27.28 -27.14 41.93
CA SER A 379 -26.90 -26.93 43.32
C SER A 379 -25.56 -26.20 43.56
N GLU A 380 -24.73 -25.95 42.54
CA GLU A 380 -23.40 -25.31 42.75
C GLU A 380 -23.26 -23.91 42.12
N LYS A 381 -24.27 -23.41 41.39
CA LYS A 381 -24.30 -22.02 40.89
C LYS A 381 -24.72 -20.98 41.93
N ALA A 382 -25.07 -21.40 43.15
CA ALA A 382 -25.61 -20.54 44.21
C ALA A 382 -24.57 -20.05 45.25
N GLY A 383 -23.27 -20.28 45.03
CA GLY A 383 -22.26 -20.13 46.09
C GLY A 383 -21.25 -18.99 45.97
N VAL A 384 -21.30 -18.13 44.95
CA VAL A 384 -20.30 -17.05 44.79
C VAL A 384 -20.99 -15.71 44.58
N ASP A 385 -21.10 -14.96 45.68
CA ASP A 385 -21.51 -13.56 45.71
C ASP A 385 -20.45 -12.70 44.96
N PRO A 386 -20.80 -11.94 43.91
CA PRO A 386 -19.81 -11.19 43.11
C PRO A 386 -19.29 -9.91 43.78
N SER A 387 -19.70 -9.61 45.01
CA SER A 387 -19.53 -8.30 45.62
C SER A 387 -18.23 -8.11 46.41
N ASN A 388 -17.40 -9.14 46.57
CA ASN A 388 -16.29 -9.09 47.54
C ASN A 388 -14.92 -9.60 47.04
N VAL A 389 -14.66 -9.57 45.73
CA VAL A 389 -13.35 -9.93 45.18
C VAL A 389 -12.66 -8.67 44.65
N GLU A 390 -11.49 -8.35 45.20
CA GLU A 390 -10.62 -7.24 44.80
C GLU A 390 -10.56 -7.11 43.27
N HIS A 391 -10.81 -5.91 42.75
CA HIS A 391 -10.96 -5.61 41.32
C HIS A 391 -9.79 -6.09 40.44
N HIS A 392 -8.60 -6.34 40.99
CA HIS A 392 -7.46 -6.89 40.27
C HIS A 392 -7.56 -8.41 40.00
N ILE A 393 -8.21 -9.19 40.86
CA ILE A 393 -8.42 -10.64 40.65
C ILE A 393 -9.55 -10.86 39.64
N SER A 394 -10.49 -9.92 39.53
CA SER A 394 -11.64 -10.02 38.62
C SER A 394 -11.25 -10.00 37.14
N GLU A 395 -10.28 -9.16 36.72
CA GLU A 395 -9.82 -9.13 35.32
C GLU A 395 -9.03 -10.39 34.93
N GLU A 396 -8.13 -10.86 35.80
CA GLU A 396 -7.38 -12.10 35.56
C GLU A 396 -8.32 -13.32 35.54
N ALA A 397 -9.26 -13.40 36.49
CA ALA A 397 -10.29 -14.45 36.51
C ALA A 397 -11.16 -14.44 35.24
N PHE A 398 -11.49 -13.25 34.71
CA PHE A 398 -12.24 -13.11 33.47
C PHE A 398 -11.45 -13.61 32.24
N HIS A 399 -10.13 -13.41 32.21
CA HIS A 399 -9.27 -13.95 31.15
C HIS A 399 -9.14 -15.48 31.22
N TYR A 400 -9.10 -16.06 32.43
CA TYR A 400 -9.05 -17.51 32.61
C TYR A 400 -10.40 -18.20 32.34
N SER A 401 -11.53 -17.51 32.56
CA SER A 401 -12.85 -18.06 32.24
C SER A 401 -13.01 -18.42 30.75
N LYS A 402 -12.34 -17.69 29.84
CA LYS A 402 -12.34 -18.03 28.41
C LYS A 402 -11.66 -19.37 28.09
N LEU A 403 -10.90 -19.93 29.02
CA LEU A 403 -10.21 -21.22 28.91
C LEU A 403 -10.91 -22.33 29.71
N ASP A 404 -12.07 -22.09 30.31
CA ASP A 404 -12.76 -23.08 31.16
C ASP A 404 -13.02 -24.39 30.42
N ASN A 405 -13.48 -24.30 29.17
CA ASN A 405 -13.71 -25.46 28.30
C ASN A 405 -12.42 -26.24 27.98
N PHE A 406 -11.28 -25.55 27.86
CA PHE A 406 -9.99 -26.20 27.66
C PHE A 406 -9.56 -26.97 28.91
N TRP A 407 -9.68 -26.36 30.09
CA TRP A 407 -9.32 -26.99 31.36
C TRP A 407 -10.23 -28.15 31.72
N GLN A 408 -11.53 -28.06 31.44
CA GLN A 408 -12.46 -29.19 31.61
C GLN A 408 -12.04 -30.39 30.76
N ARG A 409 -11.73 -30.15 29.49
CA ARG A 409 -11.26 -31.19 28.56
C ARG A 409 -9.93 -31.80 28.99
N TYR A 410 -8.99 -30.96 29.44
CA TYR A 410 -7.72 -31.41 29.99
C TYR A 410 -7.91 -32.29 31.23
N ASN A 411 -8.80 -31.89 32.14
CA ASN A 411 -9.08 -32.62 33.37
C ASN A 411 -9.75 -33.97 33.09
N GLN A 412 -10.64 -34.05 32.10
CA GLN A 412 -11.24 -35.31 31.68
C GLN A 412 -10.18 -36.29 31.15
N ALA A 413 -9.34 -35.86 30.21
CA ALA A 413 -8.24 -36.67 29.70
C ALA A 413 -7.26 -37.08 30.81
N TYR A 414 -7.03 -36.20 31.80
CA TYR A 414 -6.20 -36.52 32.96
C TYR A 414 -6.81 -37.62 33.84
N LEU A 415 -8.13 -37.57 34.09
CA LEU A 415 -8.85 -38.58 34.85
C LEU A 415 -8.87 -39.93 34.13
N GLU A 416 -9.10 -39.92 32.81
CA GLU A 416 -9.08 -41.13 31.99
C GLU A 416 -7.69 -41.77 31.98
N ARG A 417 -6.63 -40.97 31.83
CA ARG A 417 -5.24 -41.44 31.95
C ARG A 417 -4.97 -42.05 33.33
N ALA A 418 -5.47 -41.43 34.40
CA ALA A 418 -5.30 -41.96 35.76
C ALA A 418 -6.02 -43.30 35.94
N ALA A 419 -7.26 -43.43 35.44
CA ALA A 419 -8.02 -44.68 35.47
C ALA A 419 -7.33 -45.79 34.66
N LEU A 420 -6.84 -45.48 33.46
CA LEU A 420 -6.06 -46.40 32.65
C LEU A 420 -4.77 -46.85 33.34
N SER A 421 -4.09 -45.96 34.06
CA SER A 421 -2.90 -46.30 34.85
C SER A 421 -3.23 -47.34 35.94
N VAL A 422 -4.33 -47.13 36.67
CA VAL A 422 -4.77 -48.07 37.72
C VAL A 422 -5.15 -49.42 37.12
N HIS A 423 -5.88 -49.44 36.01
CA HIS A 423 -6.22 -50.69 35.31
C HIS A 423 -4.98 -51.40 34.76
N HIS A 424 -4.01 -50.66 34.22
CA HIS A 424 -2.74 -51.22 33.75
C HIS A 424 -1.96 -51.86 34.89
N GLU A 425 -1.87 -51.20 36.05
CA GLU A 425 -1.24 -51.75 37.24
C GLU A 425 -1.94 -53.02 37.73
N ALA A 426 -3.28 -53.03 37.77
CA ALA A 426 -4.05 -54.21 38.15
C ALA A 426 -3.80 -55.40 37.20
N LEU A 427 -3.87 -55.17 35.89
CA LEU A 427 -3.59 -56.21 34.87
C LEU A 427 -2.14 -56.70 34.94
N LYS A 428 -1.19 -55.80 35.25
CA LYS A 428 0.22 -56.17 35.44
C LYS A 428 0.37 -57.08 36.66
N MET A 429 -0.31 -56.80 37.76
CA MET A 429 -0.32 -57.65 38.95
C MET A 429 -0.98 -59.01 38.66
N GLU A 430 -2.11 -59.02 37.95
CA GLU A 430 -2.79 -60.26 37.55
C GLU A 430 -1.92 -61.11 36.62
N ASN A 431 -1.25 -60.49 35.63
CA ASN A 431 -0.31 -61.21 34.75
C ASN A 431 0.88 -61.77 35.54
N GLN A 432 1.42 -61.03 36.51
CA GLN A 432 2.46 -61.55 37.41
C GLN A 432 1.95 -62.76 38.23
N GLN A 433 0.71 -62.71 38.73
CA GLN A 433 0.08 -63.82 39.44
C GLN A 433 -0.14 -65.03 38.53
N LEU A 434 -0.62 -64.83 37.30
CA LEU A 434 -0.81 -65.89 36.30
C LEU A 434 0.52 -66.51 35.86
N GLN A 435 1.56 -65.70 35.65
CA GLN A 435 2.92 -66.19 35.39
C GLN A 435 3.45 -66.99 36.58
N GLY A 436 3.18 -66.56 37.81
CA GLY A 436 3.50 -67.30 39.02
C GLY A 436 2.76 -68.64 39.09
N ALA A 437 1.45 -68.64 38.87
CA ALA A 437 0.61 -69.85 38.84
C ALA A 437 1.04 -70.82 37.73
N LEU A 438 1.41 -70.31 36.56
CA LEU A 438 1.91 -71.09 35.44
C LEU A 438 3.28 -71.72 35.77
N LYS A 439 4.18 -70.96 36.43
CA LYS A 439 5.45 -71.50 36.94
C LYS A 439 5.22 -72.62 37.97
N HIS A 440 4.26 -72.44 38.89
CA HIS A 440 3.88 -73.48 39.85
C HIS A 440 3.23 -74.71 39.20
N TYR A 441 2.37 -74.51 38.19
CA TYR A 441 1.78 -75.61 37.44
C TYR A 441 2.84 -76.38 36.66
N LEU A 442 3.74 -75.67 35.98
CA LEU A 442 4.86 -76.30 35.27
C LEU A 442 5.78 -77.04 36.23
N SER A 443 6.12 -76.49 37.39
CA SER A 443 6.91 -77.21 38.40
C SER A 443 6.21 -78.49 38.87
N ASN A 444 4.89 -78.44 39.09
CA ASN A 444 4.09 -79.58 39.55
C ASN A 444 3.82 -80.62 38.44
N VAL A 445 3.86 -80.24 37.16
CA VAL A 445 3.73 -81.17 36.03
C VAL A 445 5.08 -81.78 35.66
N THR A 446 6.19 -81.06 35.86
CA THR A 446 7.55 -81.61 35.68
C THR A 446 8.01 -82.48 36.85
N LEU A 447 7.40 -82.36 38.02
CA LEU A 447 7.66 -83.20 39.20
C LEU A 447 6.50 -84.18 39.40
N GLY A 448 6.73 -85.44 39.02
CA GLY A 448 5.89 -86.57 39.46
C GLY A 448 5.86 -86.72 40.99
N PRO A 449 4.92 -87.53 41.53
CA PRO A 449 4.36 -87.36 42.86
C PRO A 449 5.37 -87.68 43.96
N HIS A 450 5.74 -86.69 44.76
CA HIS A 450 6.00 -86.90 46.17
C HIS A 450 5.77 -85.61 46.97
N GLU A 451 5.06 -85.81 48.08
CA GLU A 451 5.00 -84.97 49.27
C GLU A 451 4.00 -83.82 49.32
N ALA A 452 2.87 -84.17 49.95
CA ALA A 452 1.98 -83.27 50.66
C ALA A 452 2.71 -82.56 51.80
N ALA A 453 2.57 -81.23 51.87
CA ALA A 453 2.66 -80.48 53.11
C ALA A 453 1.56 -79.43 53.14
N ALA A 454 0.94 -79.31 54.31
CA ALA A 454 -0.38 -78.81 54.54
C ALA A 454 -0.44 -77.29 54.81
N LEU A 455 -1.51 -76.67 54.28
CA LEU A 455 -2.32 -75.53 54.80
C LEU A 455 -1.71 -74.10 54.83
N PRO A 456 -2.53 -73.02 54.88
CA PRO A 456 -3.97 -72.90 54.60
C PRO A 456 -4.33 -71.81 53.55
N LEU A 457 -5.47 -72.01 52.90
CA LEU A 457 -6.19 -71.01 52.10
C LEU A 457 -6.69 -69.83 52.98
N PRO A 458 -6.68 -68.58 52.49
CA PRO A 458 -7.66 -67.60 52.90
C PRO A 458 -8.83 -67.61 51.91
N VAL A 459 -9.99 -68.00 52.43
CA VAL A 459 -11.30 -67.72 51.85
C VAL A 459 -11.53 -66.21 51.93
N ALA A 460 -11.62 -65.53 50.79
CA ALA A 460 -12.15 -64.17 50.73
C ALA A 460 -13.61 -64.23 50.23
N ARG A 461 -14.56 -64.10 51.17
CA ARG A 461 -15.95 -63.74 50.85
C ARG A 461 -16.03 -62.26 50.43
N PRO A 462 -17.01 -61.87 49.60
CA PRO A 462 -17.24 -60.47 49.26
C PRO A 462 -17.87 -59.74 50.44
N GLY A 463 -17.15 -58.77 50.99
CA GLY A 463 -17.66 -57.81 51.97
C GLY A 463 -18.21 -56.57 51.26
N THR A 464 -19.50 -56.35 51.39
CA THR A 464 -20.19 -55.10 51.03
C THR A 464 -19.83 -53.96 51.98
N SER A 465 -19.89 -52.74 51.44
CA SER A 465 -19.94 -51.42 52.11
C SER A 465 -18.58 -50.94 52.67
N VAL A 466 -18.03 -49.79 52.30
CA VAL A 466 -18.59 -48.44 52.42
C VAL A 466 -17.70 -47.49 51.61
N ARG A 467 -18.33 -46.65 50.80
CA ARG A 467 -17.76 -45.50 50.10
C ARG A 467 -17.25 -44.50 51.15
N LYS A 468 -15.93 -44.39 51.36
CA LYS A 468 -15.34 -43.22 52.01
C LYS A 468 -15.05 -42.17 50.93
N LYS A 469 -15.78 -41.04 50.98
CA LYS A 469 -15.37 -39.80 50.32
C LYS A 469 -13.98 -39.45 50.83
N GLN A 470 -12.96 -39.57 49.99
CA GLN A 470 -11.69 -38.90 50.24
C GLN A 470 -11.85 -37.47 49.75
N HIS A 471 -11.86 -36.52 50.69
CA HIS A 471 -11.63 -35.13 50.40
C HIS A 471 -10.23 -35.02 49.80
N VAL A 472 -10.15 -34.69 48.51
CA VAL A 472 -8.91 -34.20 47.92
C VAL A 472 -8.65 -32.84 48.56
N THR A 473 -7.59 -32.78 49.34
CA THR A 473 -7.12 -31.56 50.00
C THR A 473 -6.48 -30.68 48.94
N PHE A 474 -7.07 -29.51 48.68
CA PHE A 474 -6.38 -28.44 47.98
C PHE A 474 -5.29 -27.89 48.93
N LEU A 475 -4.04 -27.94 48.49
CA LEU A 475 -2.99 -27.08 49.04
C LEU A 475 -2.33 -26.30 47.90
N PRO A 476 -2.14 -24.99 48.08
CA PRO A 476 -1.49 -24.12 47.11
C PRO A 476 0.03 -24.29 47.25
N VAL A 477 0.74 -24.38 46.13
CA VAL A 477 2.19 -24.20 46.15
C VAL A 477 2.48 -22.79 45.68
N THR A 478 2.84 -21.99 46.67
CA THR A 478 3.40 -20.65 46.60
C THR A 478 4.59 -20.59 45.65
N GLY A 479 4.65 -19.50 44.90
CA GLY A 479 5.84 -19.13 44.15
C GLY A 479 7.02 -18.89 45.10
N VAL A 480 8.17 -19.44 44.72
CA VAL A 480 9.48 -18.97 45.17
C VAL A 480 10.38 -18.93 43.95
N THR A 481 10.89 -17.74 43.67
CA THR A 481 11.93 -17.45 42.68
C THR A 481 13.19 -18.27 42.95
N PRO A 482 14.06 -18.46 41.95
CA PRO A 482 15.43 -18.06 42.22
C PRO A 482 16.10 -17.38 41.04
N ALA A 483 16.79 -16.29 41.37
CA ALA A 483 17.84 -15.69 40.56
C ALA A 483 19.08 -16.58 40.51
N ASP A 484 19.78 -16.46 39.37
CA ASP A 484 21.21 -16.62 39.14
C ASP A 484 21.94 -17.90 39.60
N ARG A 485 22.41 -18.68 38.61
CA ARG A 485 23.81 -19.13 38.53
C ARG A 485 24.21 -19.50 37.09
N LYS A 486 25.30 -18.87 36.65
CA LYS A 486 25.96 -18.92 35.34
C LYS A 486 26.98 -20.07 35.23
N LYS A 487 27.34 -20.39 33.97
CA LYS A 487 28.54 -21.09 33.43
C LYS A 487 28.50 -22.63 33.55
N GLN A 488 28.91 -23.46 32.59
CA GLN A 488 29.70 -23.31 31.35
C GLN A 488 29.50 -24.56 30.44
N ARG A 489 29.81 -24.38 29.14
CA ARG A 489 29.81 -25.22 27.91
C ARG A 489 30.53 -26.60 28.04
N PRO A 490 30.51 -27.60 27.10
CA PRO A 490 30.66 -27.41 25.63
C PRO A 490 30.19 -28.51 24.59
N VAL A 491 30.36 -28.20 23.28
CA VAL A 491 30.78 -29.08 22.12
C VAL A 491 29.75 -30.12 21.59
N THR A 492 29.40 -30.30 20.30
CA THR A 492 29.97 -29.94 18.98
C THR A 492 29.04 -30.31 17.79
N CYS A 493 29.29 -29.68 16.62
CA CYS A 493 29.17 -30.17 15.22
C CYS A 493 27.75 -30.44 14.62
N ILE A 494 27.37 -30.10 13.37
CA ILE A 494 28.03 -29.57 12.16
C ILE A 494 26.97 -28.84 11.28
N GLU A 495 27.39 -27.69 10.76
CA GLU A 495 27.18 -27.02 9.46
C GLU A 495 25.91 -27.20 8.60
N ALA A 496 25.35 -26.07 8.17
CA ALA A 496 25.17 -25.74 6.74
C ALA A 496 24.97 -24.22 6.52
N SER A 497 25.92 -23.62 5.80
CA SER A 497 25.78 -22.56 4.78
C SER A 497 24.98 -21.28 5.07
N THR A 498 25.65 -20.11 5.03
CA THR A 498 25.64 -19.21 3.85
C THR A 498 26.25 -17.82 4.15
N SER A 499 26.84 -17.24 3.10
CA SER A 499 27.02 -15.81 2.80
C SER A 499 28.37 -15.13 3.12
N ILE A 500 29.33 -15.35 2.21
CA ILE A 500 30.29 -14.31 1.79
C ILE A 500 29.85 -13.83 0.40
N ALA A 501 29.18 -12.69 0.38
CA ALA A 501 29.04 -11.73 -0.72
C ALA A 501 28.25 -10.58 -0.07
N VAL A 502 28.79 -9.39 0.18
CA VAL A 502 29.13 -8.38 -0.82
C VAL A 502 30.20 -7.47 -0.21
N ARG A 503 31.47 -7.69 -0.58
CA ARG A 503 32.46 -6.61 -0.68
C ARG A 503 32.57 -6.33 -2.16
N GLN A 504 32.09 -5.17 -2.62
CA GLN A 504 32.50 -4.42 -3.83
C GLN A 504 31.39 -3.42 -4.17
N LEU A 505 31.44 -2.21 -3.58
CA LEU A 505 30.86 -0.98 -4.16
C LEU A 505 31.17 0.24 -3.27
N ARG A 506 32.45 0.54 -3.07
CA ARG A 506 32.94 1.86 -2.64
C ARG A 506 34.36 2.10 -3.14
N ARG A 507 34.51 2.23 -4.47
CA ARG A 507 35.71 2.84 -5.10
C ARG A 507 35.33 3.41 -6.47
N SER A 508 34.89 4.66 -6.51
CA SER A 508 35.01 5.54 -7.69
C SER A 508 34.48 6.95 -7.38
N SER A 509 35.27 7.78 -6.68
CA SER A 509 35.09 9.24 -6.68
C SER A 509 36.36 9.96 -6.18
N LYS A 510 37.45 9.84 -6.94
CA LYS A 510 38.54 10.84 -6.93
C LYS A 510 39.20 10.84 -8.30
N LEU A 511 38.81 11.80 -9.15
CA LEU A 511 39.59 12.32 -10.27
C LEU A 511 39.06 13.74 -10.55
N GLN A 512 39.75 14.72 -9.97
CA GLN A 512 39.83 16.10 -10.44
C GLN A 512 41.31 16.46 -10.42
N PHE A 513 41.90 16.51 -11.61
CA PHE A 513 42.73 17.60 -12.09
C PHE A 513 42.32 17.83 -13.55
#